data_AF-A0A968RJA2-F1
#
_entry.id   AF-A0A968RJA2-F1
#
_cell.length_a   1.000
_cell.length_b   1.000
_cell.length_c   1.000
_cell.angle_alpha   90.00
_cell.angle_beta   90.00
_cell.angle_gamma   90.00
#
_symmetry.space_group_name_H-M   'P 1'
#
loop_
_entity.id
_entity.type
_entity.pdbx_description
1 polymer ?
#
loop_
_entity_poly.entity_id
_entity_poly.type
_entity_poly.pdbx_seq_one_letter_code
_entity_poly.pdbx_strand_id
1 'polypeptide(L)' 'MKAIKVMATIDNGQLYVDEPLNLEQNSRVEVIVLVPEVTESNEDEQSKAAILADFRQAWHEAMTGKTIPVAQIWEGIDDV' A
#
# COMPACT_ATOMS: atom_id res chain seq x y z
N MET A 1 3.52 29.65 10.60
CA MET A 1 2.68 29.01 9.57
C MET A 1 1.85 27.93 10.24
N LYS A 2 0.55 27.82 9.92
CA LYS A 2 -0.35 26.80 10.46
C LYS A 2 -0.82 25.93 9.31
N ALA A 3 -0.65 24.61 9.43
CA ALA A 3 -1.11 23.66 8.41
C ALA A 3 -2.58 23.32 8.62
N ILE A 4 -3.35 23.25 7.52
CA ILE A 4 -4.75 22.83 7.51
C ILE A 4 -4.85 21.67 6.52
N LYS A 5 -5.44 20.55 6.94
CA LYS A 5 -5.70 19.39 6.07
C LYS A 5 -7.20 19.30 5.82
N VAL A 6 -7.57 19.29 4.56
CA VAL A 6 -8.96 19.16 4.07
C VAL A 6 -8.95 18.26 2.84
N MET A 7 -10.10 17.67 2.55
CA MET A 7 -10.31 16.96 1.28
C MET A 7 -10.59 17.98 0.17
N ALA A 8 -10.10 17.65 -1.01
CA ALA A 8 -10.28 18.46 -2.20
C ALA A 8 -10.24 17.56 -3.43
N THR A 9 -10.98 17.95 -4.45
CA THR A 9 -11.05 17.27 -5.73
C THR A 9 -10.25 18.07 -6.76
N ILE A 10 -9.44 17.38 -7.56
CA ILE A 10 -8.84 17.97 -8.76
C ILE A 10 -9.73 17.62 -9.95
N ASP A 11 -10.30 18.64 -10.59
CA ASP A 11 -11.06 18.51 -11.83
C ASP A 11 -10.53 19.51 -12.87
N ASN A 12 -10.26 19.05 -14.09
CA ASN A 12 -9.70 19.85 -15.18
C ASN A 12 -8.47 20.71 -14.79
N GLY A 13 -7.62 20.20 -13.88
CA GLY A 13 -6.44 20.89 -13.38
C GLY A 13 -6.72 22.00 -12.36
N GLN A 14 -7.98 22.17 -11.95
CA GLN A 14 -8.39 23.10 -10.89
C GLN A 14 -8.63 22.32 -9.59
N LEU A 15 -8.23 22.91 -8.46
CA LEU A 15 -8.42 22.34 -7.13
C LEU A 15 -9.69 22.91 -6.51
N TYR A 16 -10.64 22.03 -6.18
CA TYR A 16 -11.88 22.36 -5.50
C TYR A 16 -11.84 21.79 -4.09
N VAL A 17 -11.85 22.64 -3.08
CA VAL A 17 -11.92 22.18 -1.69
C VAL A 17 -13.36 21.80 -1.37
N ASP A 18 -13.54 20.62 -0.77
CA ASP A 18 -14.89 20.10 -0.48
C ASP A 18 -15.61 20.95 0.59
N GLU A 19 -14.83 21.62 1.45
CA GLU A 19 -15.31 22.50 2.51
C GLU A 19 -14.53 23.83 2.54
N PRO A 20 -15.16 24.96 2.93
CA PRO A 20 -14.48 26.25 3.01
C PRO A 20 -13.32 26.26 4.00
N LEU A 21 -12.17 26.80 3.58
CA LEU A 21 -11.04 27.06 4.49
C LEU A 21 -11.37 28.27 5.37
N ASN A 22 -11.69 28.02 6.64
CA ASN A 22 -11.96 29.07 7.64
C ASN A 22 -10.67 29.80 8.04
N LEU A 23 -10.22 30.71 7.17
CA LEU A 23 -9.13 31.64 7.44
C LEU A 23 -9.70 32.97 7.94
N GLU A 24 -9.06 33.59 8.93
CA GLU A 24 -9.55 34.87 9.49
C GLU A 24 -9.43 36.05 8.52
N GLN A 25 -8.63 35.89 7.47
CA GLN A 25 -8.38 36.92 6.47
C GLN A 25 -8.04 36.32 5.11
N ASN A 26 -8.36 37.04 4.04
CA ASN A 26 -7.94 36.70 2.69
C ASN A 26 -6.41 36.77 2.61
N SER A 27 -5.76 35.67 2.25
CA SER A 27 -4.29 35.59 2.22
C SER A 27 -3.84 34.59 1.16
N ARG A 28 -2.67 34.82 0.58
CA ARG A 28 -2.02 33.85 -0.30
C ARG A 28 -1.50 32.69 0.52
N VAL A 29 -1.77 31.46 0.08
CA VAL A 29 -1.35 30.23 0.75
C VAL A 29 -0.53 29.34 -0.18
N GLU A 30 0.29 28.48 0.41
CA GLU A 30 0.98 27.38 -0.28
C GLU A 30 0.13 26.11 -0.15
N VAL A 31 0.01 25.35 -1.23
CA VAL A 31 -0.81 24.13 -1.28
C VAL A 31 0.08 22.92 -1.53
N ILE A 32 -0.06 21.89 -0.70
CA ILE A 32 0.58 20.59 -0.88
C ILE A 32 -0.51 19.60 -1.31
N VAL A 33 -0.35 19.00 -2.49
CA VAL A 33 -1.26 18.00 -3.04
C VAL A 33 -0.67 16.62 -2.81
N LEU A 34 -1.38 15.77 -2.07
CA LEU A 34 -1.03 14.35 -1.94
C LEU A 34 -1.88 13.57 -2.94
N VAL A 35 -1.27 13.19 -4.07
CA VAL A 35 -1.89 12.26 -5.02
C VAL A 35 -1.48 10.85 -4.59
N PRO A 36 -2.41 9.92 -4.35
CA PRO A 36 -2.04 8.54 -4.08
C PRO A 36 -1.28 8.03 -5.29
N GLU A 37 -0.10 7.44 -5.07
CA GLU A 37 0.52 6.66 -6.12
C GLU A 37 -0.45 5.52 -6.44
N VAL A 38 -1.07 5.60 -7.62
CA VAL A 38 -1.62 4.41 -8.26
C VAL A 38 -0.37 3.63 -8.60
N THR A 39 0.09 2.78 -7.67
CA THR A 39 1.09 1.79 -8.01
C THR A 39 0.53 1.11 -9.24
N GLU A 40 1.17 1.33 -10.39
CA GLU A 40 1.01 0.47 -11.55
C GLU A 40 1.12 -0.92 -10.97
N SER A 41 -0.02 -1.61 -10.88
CA SER A 41 -0.13 -2.91 -10.23
C SER A 41 1.04 -3.70 -10.77
N ASN A 42 1.98 -4.02 -9.88
CA ASN A 42 3.24 -4.62 -10.30
C ASN A 42 2.85 -5.83 -11.12
N GLU A 43 3.47 -6.02 -12.29
CA GLU A 43 3.20 -7.21 -13.10
C GLU A 43 3.62 -8.51 -12.36
N ASP A 44 4.22 -8.36 -11.16
CA ASP A 44 4.53 -9.38 -10.15
C ASP A 44 3.54 -9.45 -8.96
N GLU A 45 2.44 -8.67 -8.94
CA GLU A 45 1.41 -8.78 -7.90
C GLU A 45 0.60 -10.05 -8.12
N GLN A 46 1.09 -11.15 -7.56
CA GLN A 46 0.35 -12.39 -7.44
C GLN A 46 -1.07 -12.08 -6.94
N SER A 47 -2.07 -12.48 -7.73
CA SER A 47 -3.47 -12.17 -7.45
C SER A 47 -3.82 -12.52 -6.00
N LYS A 48 -4.64 -11.69 -5.33
CA LYS A 48 -5.08 -11.94 -3.94
C LYS A 48 -5.57 -13.37 -3.70
N ALA A 49 -6.24 -13.95 -4.70
CA ALA A 49 -6.70 -15.34 -4.67
C ALA A 49 -5.56 -16.36 -4.60
N ALA A 50 -4.46 -16.13 -5.33
CA ALA A 50 -3.28 -16.99 -5.33
C ALA A 50 -2.52 -16.87 -4.00
N ILE A 51 -2.36 -15.67 -3.44
CA ILE A 51 -1.78 -15.48 -2.09
C ILE A 51 -2.59 -16.24 -1.03
N LEU A 52 -3.92 -16.17 -1.09
CA LEU A 52 -4.79 -16.88 -0.16
C LEU A 52 -4.72 -18.41 -0.33
N ALA A 53 -4.54 -18.89 -1.57
CA ALA A 53 -4.38 -20.31 -1.84
C ALA A 53 -3.06 -20.84 -1.24
N ASP A 54 -1.96 -20.13 -1.48
CA ASP A 54 -0.63 -20.47 -0.94
C ASP A 54 -0.65 -20.47 0.59
N PHE A 55 -1.30 -19.47 1.21
CA PHE A 55 -1.42 -19.41 2.66
C PHE A 55 -2.21 -20.59 3.24
N ARG A 56 -3.32 -20.97 2.60
CA ARG A 56 -4.12 -22.13 3.04
C ARG A 56 -3.33 -23.42 2.94
N GLN A 57 -2.53 -23.56 1.88
CA GLN A 57 -1.65 -24.72 1.69
C GLN A 57 -0.57 -24.77 2.77
N ALA A 58 0.17 -23.68 2.98
CA ALA A 58 1.22 -23.61 4.01
C ALA A 58 0.64 -23.86 5.42
N TRP A 59 -0.55 -23.34 5.72
CA TRP A 59 -1.25 -23.60 6.97
C TRP A 59 -1.61 -25.08 7.13
N HIS A 60 -2.12 -25.72 6.08
CA HIS A 60 -2.42 -27.15 6.09
C HIS A 60 -1.16 -28.01 6.28
N GLU A 61 -0.05 -27.65 5.62
CA GLU A 61 1.24 -28.32 5.76
C GLU A 61 1.78 -28.21 7.19
N ALA A 62 1.72 -27.02 7.80
CA ALA A 62 2.08 -26.80 9.20
C ALA A 62 1.22 -27.65 10.16
N MET A 63 -0.10 -27.66 9.96
CA MET A 63 -1.03 -28.43 10.79
C MET A 63 -0.89 -29.94 10.63
N THR A 64 -0.38 -30.42 9.49
CA THR A 64 -0.17 -31.84 9.20
C THR A 64 1.26 -32.31 9.44
N GLY A 65 2.14 -31.44 9.95
CA GLY A 65 3.55 -31.75 10.20
C GLY A 65 4.39 -31.92 8.94
N LYS A 66 3.89 -31.50 7.78
CA LYS A 66 4.63 -31.47 6.51
C LYS A 66 5.53 -30.22 6.45
N THR A 67 6.45 -30.11 7.39
CA THR A 67 7.37 -28.98 7.52
C THR A 67 8.80 -29.49 7.63
N ILE A 68 9.75 -28.75 7.08
CA ILE A 68 11.18 -29.01 7.30
C ILE A 68 11.71 -28.17 8.47
N PRO A 69 12.64 -28.69 9.29
CA PRO A 69 13.30 -27.91 10.31
C PRO A 69 14.05 -26.73 9.69
N VAL A 70 14.07 -25.58 10.39
CA VAL A 70 14.75 -24.36 9.91
C VAL A 70 16.23 -24.60 9.57
N ALA A 71 16.90 -25.45 10.35
CA ALA A 71 18.30 -25.81 10.12
C ALA A 71 18.52 -26.56 8.79
N GLN A 72 17.50 -27.21 8.24
CA GLN A 72 17.55 -27.97 6.99
C GLN A 72 17.05 -27.16 5.77
N ILE A 73 16.53 -25.95 5.97
CA ILE A 73 16.06 -25.09 4.87
C ILE A 73 17.19 -24.76 3.89
N TRP A 74 18.42 -24.65 4.40
CA TRP A 74 19.61 -24.29 3.63
C TRP A 74 20.38 -25.51 3.08
N GLU A 75 19.98 -26.73 3.46
CA GLU A 75 20.64 -27.96 3.05
C GLU A 75 20.38 -28.22 1.56
N GLY A 76 21.43 -28.18 0.73
CA GLY A 76 21.35 -28.35 -0.72
C GLY A 76 21.23 -27.04 -1.54
N ILE A 77 21.26 -25.87 -0.90
CA ILE A 77 21.34 -24.58 -1.59
C ILE A 77 22.80 -24.18 -1.92
N ASP A 78 23.76 -24.66 -1.12
CA ASP A 78 25.20 -24.34 -1.29
C ASP A 78 25.91 -25.13 -2.40
N ASP A 79 25.22 -26.01 -3.14
CA ASP A 79 25.82 -26.94 -4.12
C ASP A 79 25.74 -26.43 -5.58
N VAL A 80 25.78 -25.10 -5.77
CA VAL A 80 25.70 -24.41 -7.09
C VAL A 80 26.97 -23.69 -7.51
#